data_AF-A0A821K044-F1
#
_entry.id   AF-A0A821K044-F1
#
_cell.length_a   1.000
_cell.length_b   1.000
_cell.length_c   1.000
_cell.angle_alpha   90.00
_cell.angle_beta   90.00
_cell.angle_gamma   90.00
#
_symmetry.space_group_name_H-M   'P 1'
#
loop_
_entity.id
_entity.type
_entity.pdbx_description
1 polymer ?
#
loop_
_entity_poly.entity_id
_entity_poly.type
_entity_poly.pdbx_seq_one_letter_code
_entity_poly.pdbx_strand_id
1 'polypeptide(L)'
;MGKAAEQVGINIQYCMSLPRHALQALEIPRVTQARVSVDYAIHLDERVPQWNIGVSSMLADAIGAPYKKTAMEPVPYREILIATLSTGPVTPGDAISYINVNRIMRCCSEIGTILKHDRPITMINSMIAD
;
A
#
# COMPACT_ATOMS: atom_id res chain seq x y z
N MET A 1 -4.07 13.31 -16.85
CA MET A 1 -3.44 11.98 -16.67
C MET A 1 -4.41 10.84 -16.94
N GLY A 2 -5.61 10.81 -16.34
CA GLY A 2 -6.60 9.74 -16.51
C GLY A 2 -6.92 9.37 -17.97
N LYS A 3 -7.34 10.34 -18.78
CA LYS A 3 -7.65 10.13 -20.22
C LYS A 3 -6.48 9.57 -21.02
N ALA A 4 -5.26 10.07 -20.77
CA ALA A 4 -4.07 9.59 -21.46
C ALA A 4 -3.75 8.15 -21.06
N ALA A 5 -3.81 7.83 -19.76
CA ALA A 5 -3.61 6.48 -19.25
C ALA A 5 -4.64 5.49 -19.83
N GLU A 6 -5.87 5.96 -20.06
CA GLU A 6 -6.90 5.16 -20.71
C GLU A 6 -6.59 4.87 -22.17
N GLN A 7 -6.13 5.86 -22.93
CA GLN A 7 -5.72 5.71 -24.34
C GLN A 7 -4.57 4.71 -24.50
N VAL A 8 -3.64 4.65 -23.55
CA VAL A 8 -2.47 3.76 -23.60
C VAL A 8 -2.63 2.49 -22.76
N GLY A 9 -3.81 2.28 -22.15
CA GLY A 9 -4.10 1.07 -21.38
C GLY A 9 -3.29 0.88 -20.10
N ILE A 10 -2.77 1.95 -19.49
CA ILE A 10 -1.95 1.89 -18.27
C ILE A 10 -2.79 2.22 -17.04
N ASN A 11 -2.56 1.45 -15.97
CA ASN A 11 -3.15 1.72 -14.66
C ASN A 11 -2.26 2.69 -13.85
N ILE A 12 -2.91 3.57 -13.10
CA ILE A 12 -2.31 4.57 -12.24
C ILE A 12 -2.40 4.11 -10.79
N GLN A 13 -1.29 4.28 -10.08
CA GLN A 13 -1.23 4.25 -8.64
C GLN A 13 -1.01 5.67 -8.12
N TYR A 14 -1.84 6.12 -7.18
CA TYR A 14 -1.54 7.35 -6.46
C TYR A 14 -0.57 7.10 -5.31
N CYS A 15 0.46 7.93 -5.25
CA CYS A 15 1.45 7.94 -4.18
C CYS A 15 1.17 9.13 -3.26
N MET A 16 1.24 8.94 -1.94
CA MET A 16 1.04 10.02 -0.96
C MET A 16 -0.27 10.79 -1.17
N SER A 17 -1.37 10.04 -1.27
CA SER A 17 -2.69 10.64 -1.57
C SER A 17 -3.26 11.31 -0.34
N LEU A 18 -3.74 12.54 -0.52
CA LEU A 18 -4.63 13.17 0.45
C LEU A 18 -6.07 12.68 0.20
N PRO A 19 -6.98 12.77 1.18
CA PRO A 19 -8.35 12.29 1.02
C PRO A 19 -9.06 12.84 -0.23
N ARG A 20 -8.84 14.12 -0.55
CA ARG A 20 -9.36 14.73 -1.79
C ARG A 20 -8.86 14.05 -3.07
N HIS A 21 -7.63 13.56 -3.10
CA HIS A 21 -7.08 12.82 -4.24
C HIS A 21 -7.73 11.44 -4.34
N ALA A 22 -7.97 10.79 -3.20
CA ALA A 22 -8.65 9.50 -3.16
C ALA A 22 -10.11 9.60 -3.65
N LEU A 23 -10.83 10.67 -3.30
CA LEU A 23 -12.18 10.93 -3.83
C LEU A 23 -12.17 11.20 -5.33
N GLN A 24 -11.22 12.00 -5.82
CA GLN A 24 -11.07 12.25 -7.26
C GLN A 24 -10.75 10.98 -8.06
N ALA A 25 -10.12 9.98 -7.44
CA ALA A 25 -9.82 8.71 -8.09
C ALA A 25 -11.09 7.96 -8.55
N LEU A 26 -12.23 8.19 -7.89
CA LEU A 26 -13.51 7.59 -8.27
C LEU A 26 -13.97 8.02 -9.67
N GLU A 27 -13.54 9.18 -10.14
CA GLU A 27 -13.85 9.70 -11.48
C GLU A 27 -12.83 9.28 -12.54
N ILE A 28 -11.78 8.54 -12.15
CA ILE A 28 -10.68 8.18 -13.05
C ILE A 28 -10.53 6.65 -13.05
N PRO A 29 -11.17 5.92 -13.99
CA PRO A 29 -11.19 4.45 -14.00
C PRO A 29 -9.81 3.79 -14.01
N ARG A 30 -8.80 4.50 -14.53
CA ARG A 30 -7.42 4.02 -14.56
C ARG A 30 -6.68 4.18 -13.24
N VAL A 31 -7.21 4.93 -12.26
CA VAL A 31 -6.67 4.91 -10.91
C VAL A 31 -7.18 3.66 -10.23
N THR A 32 -6.32 2.66 -10.18
CA THR A 32 -6.67 1.33 -9.66
C THR A 32 -6.22 1.16 -8.23
N GLN A 33 -5.35 2.02 -7.70
CA GLN A 33 -4.83 1.88 -6.35
C GLN A 33 -4.27 3.19 -5.78
N ALA A 34 -4.25 3.29 -4.46
CA ALA A 34 -3.62 4.39 -3.74
C ALA A 34 -2.66 3.86 -2.68
N ARG A 35 -1.55 4.55 -2.39
CA ARG A 35 -0.70 4.22 -1.24
C ARG A 35 -1.36 4.75 0.04
N VAL A 36 -1.44 3.92 1.08
CA VAL A 36 -2.00 4.29 2.40
C VAL A 36 -0.92 4.53 3.45
N SER A 37 0.33 4.12 3.19
CA SER A 37 1.47 4.41 4.03
C SER A 37 2.12 5.75 3.65
N VAL A 38 2.83 6.35 4.60
CA VAL A 38 3.77 7.43 4.30
C VAL A 38 4.96 6.93 3.49
N ASP A 39 5.62 7.86 2.80
CA ASP A 39 6.84 7.58 2.06
C ASP A 39 8.03 7.38 2.98
N TYR A 40 9.06 6.69 2.47
CA TYR A 40 10.28 6.42 3.23
C TYR A 40 11.04 7.69 3.60
N ALA A 41 11.18 8.62 2.67
CA ALA A 41 11.89 9.87 2.95
C ALA A 41 11.23 10.64 4.13
N ILE A 42 9.90 10.59 4.21
CA ILE A 42 9.13 11.21 5.29
C ILE A 42 9.26 10.41 6.59
N HIS A 43 9.30 9.08 6.53
CA HIS A 43 9.59 8.25 7.72
C HIS A 43 10.95 8.59 8.33
N LEU A 44 11.99 8.80 7.51
CA LEU A 44 13.32 9.15 8.00
C LEU A 44 13.34 10.53 8.68
N ASP A 45 12.62 11.50 8.11
CA ASP A 45 12.66 12.90 8.56
C ASP A 45 11.73 13.14 9.76
N GLU A 46 10.49 12.68 9.66
CA GLU A 46 9.43 12.96 10.66
C GLU A 46 9.19 11.80 11.64
N ARG A 47 9.92 10.68 11.50
CA ARG A 47 9.78 9.46 12.32
C ARG A 47 8.37 8.86 12.35
N VAL A 48 7.54 9.17 11.35
CA VAL A 48 6.17 8.65 11.25
C VAL A 48 6.22 7.16 10.85
N PRO A 49 5.66 6.22 11.65
CA PRO A 49 5.75 4.80 11.35
C PRO A 49 5.00 4.44 10.06
N GLN A 50 5.71 3.96 9.03
CA GLN A 50 5.12 3.58 7.74
C GLN A 50 4.09 2.44 7.84
N TRP A 51 4.25 1.54 8.81
CA TRP A 51 3.31 0.46 9.06
C TRP A 51 1.97 0.94 9.65
N ASN A 52 1.89 2.19 10.12
CA ASN A 52 0.66 2.75 10.66
C ASN A 52 -0.27 3.21 9.53
N ILE A 53 -1.00 2.25 8.98
CA ILE A 53 -1.89 2.46 7.83
C ILE A 53 -3.37 2.50 8.22
N GLY A 54 -3.72 2.42 9.51
CA GLY A 54 -5.06 2.07 9.98
C GLY A 54 -6.21 2.88 9.36
N VAL A 55 -6.27 4.19 9.63
CA VAL A 55 -7.33 5.08 9.11
C VAL A 55 -7.26 5.20 7.59
N SER A 56 -6.06 5.33 7.02
CA SER A 56 -5.85 5.42 5.57
C SER A 56 -6.35 4.16 4.85
N SER A 57 -6.18 2.98 5.45
CA SER A 57 -6.65 1.70 4.91
C SER A 57 -8.16 1.57 5.02
N MET A 58 -8.77 2.08 6.09
CA MET A 58 -10.23 2.13 6.20
C MET A 58 -10.83 3.00 5.10
N LEU A 59 -10.25 4.17 4.84
CA LEU A 59 -10.70 5.04 3.76
C LEU A 59 -10.55 4.35 2.41
N ALA A 60 -9.40 3.72 2.15
CA ALA A 60 -9.14 3.01 0.89
C ALA A 60 -10.09 1.82 0.67
N ASP A 61 -10.35 1.04 1.72
CA ASP A 61 -11.31 -0.06 1.70
C ASP A 61 -12.74 0.43 1.43
N ALA A 62 -13.16 1.50 2.11
CA ALA A 62 -14.50 2.08 1.95
C ALA A 62 -14.78 2.58 0.53
N ILE A 63 -13.75 3.05 -0.19
CA ILE A 63 -13.87 3.52 -1.58
C ILE A 63 -13.50 2.44 -2.61
N GLY A 64 -13.17 1.22 -2.19
CA GLY A 64 -12.85 0.09 -3.07
C GLY A 64 -11.50 0.21 -3.80
N ALA A 65 -10.55 0.98 -3.27
CA ALA A 65 -9.22 1.12 -3.85
C ALA A 65 -8.22 0.13 -3.21
N PRO A 66 -7.69 -0.88 -3.95
CA PRO A 66 -6.58 -1.68 -3.44
C PRO A 66 -5.35 -0.78 -3.22
N TYR A 67 -4.45 -1.11 -2.29
CA TYR A 67 -3.49 -0.11 -1.82
C TYR A 67 -2.07 -0.58 -1.56
N LYS A 68 -1.07 0.22 -1.95
CA LYS A 68 0.36 -0.13 -1.89
C LYS A 68 1.04 0.32 -0.59
N LYS A 69 2.16 -0.35 -0.27
CA LYS A 69 3.22 0.11 0.63
C LYS A 69 4.60 0.06 -0.07
N THR A 70 5.55 0.92 0.34
CA THR A 70 6.98 0.92 -0.09
C THR A 70 7.89 1.15 1.13
N ALA A 71 9.20 0.90 0.96
CA ALA A 71 9.98 -0.01 1.78
C ALA A 71 11.07 0.65 2.68
N MET A 72 11.92 -0.24 3.23
CA MET A 72 12.96 -0.17 4.28
C MET A 72 12.46 0.22 5.68
N GLU A 73 11.99 -0.81 6.38
CA GLU A 73 11.55 -0.74 7.76
C GLU A 73 12.63 -1.30 8.70
N PRO A 74 12.87 -0.71 9.89
CA PRO A 74 13.74 -1.30 10.91
C PRO A 74 13.26 -2.68 11.41
N VAL A 75 12.00 -3.04 11.14
CA VAL A 75 11.37 -4.29 11.59
C VAL A 75 10.87 -5.13 10.41
N PRO A 76 11.69 -5.46 9.40
CA PRO A 76 11.30 -5.88 8.04
C PRO A 76 10.27 -7.03 7.92
N TYR A 77 10.09 -7.83 8.97
CA TYR A 77 8.99 -8.80 9.05
C TYR A 77 7.61 -8.15 9.16
N ARG A 78 7.49 -7.06 9.92
CA ARG A 78 6.26 -6.26 10.05
C ARG A 78 5.92 -5.59 8.73
N GLU A 79 6.92 -5.13 7.98
CA GLU A 79 6.76 -4.53 6.65
C GLU A 79 6.07 -5.50 5.71
N ILE A 80 6.65 -6.69 5.59
CA ILE A 80 6.15 -7.73 4.70
C ILE A 80 4.77 -8.19 5.14
N LEU A 81 4.53 -8.34 6.45
CA LEU A 81 3.22 -8.70 6.98
C LEU A 81 2.17 -7.64 6.60
N ILE A 82 2.42 -6.37 6.90
CA ILE A 82 1.49 -5.28 6.60
C ILE A 82 1.29 -5.10 5.09
N ALA A 83 2.36 -5.23 4.29
CA ALA A 83 2.27 -5.15 2.82
C ALA A 83 1.54 -6.35 2.18
N THR A 84 1.46 -7.49 2.86
CA THR A 84 0.70 -8.66 2.39
C THR A 84 -0.77 -8.52 2.77
N LEU A 85 -1.02 -8.14 4.03
CA LEU A 85 -2.38 -7.96 4.58
C LEU A 85 -3.06 -6.70 4.04
N SER A 86 -2.32 -5.80 3.40
CA SER A 86 -2.85 -4.59 2.78
C SER A 86 -3.68 -4.81 1.52
N THR A 87 -3.70 -6.03 0.99
CA THR A 87 -4.22 -6.38 -0.36
C THR A 87 -3.58 -5.59 -1.53
N GLY A 88 -2.53 -4.83 -1.24
CA GLY A 88 -1.70 -4.08 -2.16
C GLY A 88 -0.65 -4.84 -2.93
N PRO A 89 -0.01 -4.22 -3.93
CA PRO A 89 1.26 -4.72 -4.42
C PRO A 89 2.32 -4.72 -3.29
N VAL A 90 3.06 -5.81 -3.19
CA VAL A 90 4.24 -5.95 -2.32
C VAL A 90 5.45 -5.54 -3.15
N THR A 91 5.99 -4.35 -2.91
CA THR A 91 7.13 -3.80 -3.67
C THR A 91 8.37 -3.66 -2.79
N PRO A 92 9.21 -4.72 -2.68
CA PRO A 92 10.51 -4.60 -2.04
C PRO A 92 11.48 -3.84 -2.95
N GLY A 93 12.42 -3.08 -2.38
CA GLY A 93 13.63 -2.65 -3.10
C GLY A 93 13.93 -1.16 -3.09
N ASP A 94 14.28 -0.58 -1.94
CA ASP A 94 14.76 0.80 -1.89
C ASP A 94 16.25 0.92 -2.27
N ALA A 95 17.07 -0.04 -1.84
CA ALA A 95 18.50 -0.07 -2.14
C ALA A 95 18.90 -1.37 -2.85
N ILE A 96 19.72 -1.23 -3.91
CA ILE A 96 20.31 -2.37 -4.64
C ILE A 96 21.15 -3.19 -3.65
N SER A 97 21.03 -4.51 -3.71
CA SER A 97 21.72 -5.49 -2.84
C SER A 97 21.23 -5.59 -1.39
N TYR A 98 20.17 -4.87 -0.99
CA TYR A 98 19.57 -4.99 0.36
C TYR A 98 18.33 -5.90 0.42
N ILE A 99 18.02 -6.58 -0.68
CA ILE A 99 16.88 -7.48 -0.79
C ILE A 99 17.17 -8.82 -0.11
N ASN A 100 16.29 -9.24 0.80
CA ASN A 100 16.35 -10.57 1.41
C ASN A 100 15.24 -11.47 0.82
N VAL A 101 15.64 -12.37 -0.08
CA VAL A 101 14.71 -13.29 -0.78
C VAL A 101 13.92 -14.17 0.19
N ASN A 102 14.58 -14.75 1.20
CA ASN A 102 13.93 -15.62 2.19
C ASN A 102 12.82 -14.90 2.96
N ARG A 103 12.94 -13.58 3.19
CA ARG A 103 11.87 -12.80 3.82
C ARG A 103 10.74 -12.52 2.85
N ILE A 104 11.05 -12.11 1.62
CA ILE A 104 10.04 -11.82 0.58
C ILE A 104 9.18 -13.05 0.33
N MET A 105 9.79 -14.23 0.21
CA MET A 105 9.04 -15.46 -0.06
C MET A 105 8.03 -15.83 1.04
N ARG A 106 8.08 -15.21 2.23
CA ARG A 106 7.06 -15.40 3.27
C ARG A 106 5.71 -14.77 2.94
N CYS A 107 5.65 -13.80 2.02
CA CYS A 107 4.37 -13.29 1.53
C CYS A 107 3.81 -14.11 0.36
N CYS A 108 4.51 -15.15 -0.09
CA CYS A 108 4.14 -15.95 -1.23
C CYS A 108 3.74 -17.37 -0.83
N SER A 109 2.91 -17.99 -1.66
CA SER A 109 2.71 -19.44 -1.67
C SER A 109 3.97 -20.18 -2.17
N GLU A 110 3.97 -21.50 -2.07
CA GLU A 110 5.05 -22.37 -2.57
C GLU A 110 5.34 -22.16 -4.08
N ILE A 111 4.33 -21.72 -4.85
CA ILE A 111 4.42 -21.46 -6.30
C ILE A 111 4.87 -20.02 -6.59
N GLY A 112 5.12 -19.21 -5.55
CA GLY A 112 5.61 -17.83 -5.70
C GLY A 112 4.52 -16.79 -5.94
N THR A 113 3.24 -17.14 -5.81
CA THR A 113 2.13 -16.18 -5.87
C THR A 113 1.96 -15.48 -4.53
N ILE A 114 1.87 -14.15 -4.53
CA ILE A 114 1.61 -13.34 -3.32
C ILE A 114 0.27 -13.75 -2.70
N LEU A 115 0.26 -14.01 -1.40
CA LEU A 115 -0.94 -14.29 -0.63
C LEU A 115 -1.82 -13.03 -0.57
N LYS A 116 -3.07 -13.16 -0.99
CA LYS A 116 -4.07 -12.10 -0.99
C LYS A 116 -5.24 -12.50 -0.11
N HIS A 117 -5.61 -11.60 0.79
CA HIS A 117 -6.80 -11.73 1.62
C HIS A 117 -7.99 -11.09 0.88
N ASP A 118 -9.21 -11.51 1.21
CA ASP A 118 -10.42 -10.93 0.62
C ASP A 118 -10.64 -9.48 1.05
N ARG A 119 -10.13 -9.12 2.24
CA ARG A 119 -10.22 -7.77 2.80
C ARG A 119 -8.87 -7.31 3.32
N PRO A 120 -8.58 -6.00 3.20
CA PRO A 120 -7.40 -5.42 3.77
C PRO A 120 -7.41 -5.36 5.30
N ILE A 121 -6.24 -5.33 5.90
CA ILE A 121 -6.09 -4.99 7.32
C ILE A 121 -6.39 -3.51 7.54
N THR A 122 -7.34 -3.25 8.43
CA THR A 122 -7.78 -1.91 8.79
C THR A 122 -7.72 -1.71 10.31
N MET A 123 -7.85 -0.47 10.76
CA MET A 123 -8.02 -0.20 12.19
C MET A 123 -9.37 -0.75 12.66
N ILE A 124 -9.43 -1.28 13.89
CA ILE A 124 -10.69 -1.71 14.47
C ILE A 124 -11.57 -0.49 14.80
N ASN A 125 -12.86 -0.56 14.51
CA ASN A 125 -13.79 0.56 14.66
C ASN A 125 -13.79 1.16 16.09
N SER A 126 -13.61 0.33 17.12
CA SER A 126 -13.58 0.78 18.51
C SER A 126 -12.40 1.69 18.86
N MET A 127 -11.36 1.75 18.03
CA MET A 127 -10.20 2.64 18.24
C MET A 127 -10.40 4.04 17.63
N ILE A 128 -11.52 4.28 16.93
CA ILE A 128 -11.84 5.56 16.26
C ILE A 128 -13.06 6.25 16.89
N ALA A 129 -13.92 5.50 17.58
CA ALA A 129 -15.23 5.97 18.04
C ALA A 129 -15.22 6.74 19.39
N ASP A 130 -14.05 7.23 19.83
CA ASP A 130 -13.91 8.16 20.97
C ASP A 130 -13.74 9.61 20.46
#